data_AF-A0A440K7H8-F1
#
_entry.id   AF-A0A440K7H8-F1
#
_cell.length_a   1.000
_cell.length_b   1.000
_cell.length_c   1.000
_cell.angle_alpha   90.00
_cell.angle_beta   90.00
_cell.angle_gamma   90.00
#
_symmetry.space_group_name_H-M   'P 1'
#
loop_
_entity.id
_entity.type
_entity.pdbx_description
1 polymer ?
#
loop_
_entity_poly.entity_id
_entity_poly.type
_entity_poly.pdbx_seq_one_letter_code
_entity_poly.pdbx_strand_id
1 'polypeptide(L)' 'MTRVKAGRRQRGYGNRSDSLETTMAHKQVLFRSAAREKILRGATQLADAVRVTLGPRSNSVLIEKKWGAPIVWSPACCS' A
#
# COMPACT_ATOMS: atom_id res chain seq x y z
N MET A 1 -45.87 -28.39 -21.84
CA MET A 1 -44.84 -28.45 -20.79
C MET A 1 -44.06 -27.14 -20.82
N THR A 2 -44.60 -26.13 -20.14
CA THR A 2 -44.12 -25.54 -18.87
C THR A 2 -43.15 -24.36 -19.08
N ARG A 3 -43.79 -23.20 -19.20
CA ARG A 3 -43.30 -21.86 -18.92
C ARG A 3 -42.77 -21.79 -17.48
N VAL A 4 -41.49 -21.47 -17.28
CA VAL A 4 -40.95 -21.07 -15.97
C VAL A 4 -40.30 -19.69 -16.11
N LYS A 5 -40.95 -18.70 -15.51
CA LYS A 5 -40.40 -17.40 -15.10
C LYS A 5 -39.44 -17.62 -13.93
N ALA A 6 -38.29 -16.96 -13.94
CA ALA A 6 -37.56 -16.43 -12.77
C ALA A 6 -36.20 -15.94 -13.29
N GLY A 7 -35.65 -14.79 -12.95
CA GLY A 7 -35.97 -13.78 -11.97
C GLY A 7 -34.92 -12.68 -12.17
N ARG A 8 -35.34 -11.44 -11.98
CA ARG A 8 -34.48 -10.24 -12.02
C ARG A 8 -33.22 -10.48 -11.19
N ARG A 9 -32.05 -10.29 -11.79
CA ARG A 9 -30.84 -9.95 -11.03
C ARG A 9 -30.40 -8.55 -11.43
N GLN A 10 -31.18 -7.59 -10.95
CA GLN A 10 -30.71 -6.24 -10.72
C GLN A 10 -29.49 -6.36 -9.80
N ARG A 11 -28.28 -6.32 -10.36
CA ARG A 11 -27.10 -6.02 -9.55
C ARG A 11 -27.18 -4.53 -9.26
N GLY A 12 -27.89 -4.19 -8.20
CA GLY A 12 -27.74 -2.91 -7.53
C GLY A 12 -26.29 -2.82 -7.08
N TYR A 13 -25.54 -1.88 -7.65
CA TYR A 13 -24.38 -1.33 -6.97
C TYR A 13 -24.92 -0.46 -5.84
N GLY A 14 -24.80 -0.98 -4.63
CA GLY A 14 -25.25 -0.31 -3.42
C GLY A 14 -24.58 1.05 -3.24
N ASN A 15 -25.40 2.00 -2.78
CA ASN A 15 -25.08 3.05 -1.81
C ASN A 15 -23.65 3.59 -1.87
N ARG A 16 -23.36 4.41 -2.89
CA ARG A 16 -22.41 5.52 -2.73
C ARG A 16 -23.17 6.71 -2.14
N SER A 17 -23.66 6.54 -0.93
CA SER A 17 -24.09 7.67 -0.12
C SER A 17 -22.85 8.50 0.19
N ASP A 18 -22.91 9.76 -0.19
CA ASP A 18 -22.48 10.87 0.64
C ASP A 18 -21.07 10.80 1.21
N SER A 19 -20.15 11.44 0.50
CA SER A 19 -19.38 12.55 1.07
C SER A 19 -18.51 13.18 -0.01
N LEU A 20 -19.15 14.01 -0.84
CA LEU A 20 -18.48 15.20 -1.36
C LEU A 20 -18.26 16.15 -0.18
N GLU A 21 -17.32 15.83 0.70
CA GLU A 21 -16.84 16.77 1.71
C GLU A 21 -15.43 17.22 1.30
N THR A 22 -15.41 18.25 0.46
CA THR A 22 -14.24 19.12 0.29
C THR A 22 -13.99 19.84 1.60
N THR A 23 -13.25 19.23 2.50
CA THR A 23 -12.44 19.93 3.50
C THR A 23 -10.98 19.55 3.26
N MET A 24 -10.21 20.53 2.80
CA MET A 24 -8.77 20.38 2.60
C MET A 24 -8.12 19.95 3.93
N ALA A 25 -7.70 18.69 3.97
CA ALA A 25 -6.73 18.09 4.88
C ALA A 25 -6.57 18.80 6.23
N HIS A 26 -7.46 18.54 7.17
CA HIS A 26 -7.16 18.82 8.57
C HIS A 26 -5.92 18.02 8.97
N LYS A 27 -4.84 18.70 9.37
CA LYS A 27 -3.59 18.07 9.80
C LYS A 27 -3.84 17.31 11.10
N GLN A 28 -4.00 15.99 11.02
CA GLN A 28 -4.04 15.16 12.22
C GLN A 28 -2.66 15.13 12.88
N VAL A 29 -2.51 15.86 13.97
CA VAL A 29 -1.31 15.81 14.82
C VAL A 29 -1.54 14.74 15.89
N LEU A 30 -0.77 13.66 15.79
CA LEU A 30 -0.78 12.60 16.79
C LEU A 30 0.31 12.89 17.81
N PHE A 31 -0.02 12.80 19.10
CA PHE A 31 0.90 13.14 20.18
C PHE A 31 1.43 11.89 20.89
N ARG A 32 2.67 12.00 21.40
CA ARG A 32 3.34 11.03 22.29
C ARG A 32 3.32 9.59 21.76
N SER A 33 2.55 8.70 22.38
CA SER A 33 2.59 7.25 22.19
C SER A 33 2.09 6.82 20.82
N ALA A 34 0.95 7.36 20.37
CA ALA A 34 0.35 7.01 19.09
C ALA A 34 1.24 7.40 17.89
N ALA A 35 1.98 8.51 18.00
CA ALA A 35 2.94 8.91 16.98
C ALA A 35 4.16 7.98 16.93
N ARG A 36 4.73 7.65 18.10
CA ARG A 36 5.87 6.74 18.20
C ARG A 36 5.53 5.35 17.67
N GLU A 37 4.34 4.83 17.97
CA GLU A 37 3.89 3.54 17.49
C GLU A 37 3.77 3.50 15.96
N LYS A 38 3.21 4.55 15.34
CA LYS A 38 3.13 4.64 13.88
C LYS A 38 4.51 4.71 13.23
N ILE A 39 5.44 5.46 13.82
CA ILE A 39 6.83 5.54 13.33
C ILE A 39 7.52 4.19 13.47
N LEU A 40 7.40 3.53 14.63
CA LEU A 40 7.99 2.21 14.87
C LEU A 40 7.50 1.17 13.85
N ARG A 41 6.21 1.16 13.55
CA ARG A 41 5.63 0.27 12.52
C ARG A 41 6.27 0.52 11.15
N GLY A 42 6.39 1.79 10.73
CA GLY A 42 7.01 2.16 9.45
C GLY A 42 8.52 1.83 9.39
N ALA A 43 9.25 2.11 10.47
CA ALA A 43 10.67 1.81 10.56
C ALA A 43 10.95 0.30 10.53
N THR A 44 10.09 -0.49 11.18
CA THR A 44 10.19 -1.96 11.17
C THR A 44 9.97 -2.50 9.76
N GLN A 45 8.97 -1.98 9.04
CA GLN A 45 8.69 -2.37 7.66
C GLN A 45 9.87 -2.09 6.72
N LEU A 46 10.54 -0.94 6.89
CA LEU A 46 11.73 -0.62 6.13
C LEU A 46 12.91 -1.53 6.48
N ALA A 47 13.11 -1.80 7.77
CA ALA A 47 14.16 -2.70 8.24
C ALA A 47 14.01 -4.11 7.66
N ASP A 48 12.78 -4.63 7.59
CA ASP A 48 12.51 -5.93 6.97
C ASP A 48 12.81 -5.94 5.46
N ALA A 49 12.50 -4.85 4.75
CA ALA A 49 12.78 -4.70 3.33
C ALA A 49 14.30 -4.62 3.03
N VAL A 50 15.11 -4.07 3.92
CA VAL A 50 16.57 -4.01 3.74
C VAL A 50 17.23 -5.31 4.21
N ARG A 51 16.65 -5.99 5.21
CA ARG A 51 17.19 -7.24 5.77
C ARG A 51 17.40 -8.33 4.71
N VAL A 52 16.51 -8.43 3.73
CA VAL A 52 16.63 -9.42 2.64
C VAL A 52 17.82 -9.18 1.72
N THR A 53 18.40 -7.98 1.74
CA THR A 53 19.58 -7.57 0.96
C THR A 53 20.90 -7.66 1.75
N LEU A 54 20.84 -7.92 3.05
CA LEU A 54 22.00 -7.99 3.93
C LEU A 54 22.34 -9.45 4.23
N GLY A 55 23.40 -9.98 3.61
CA GLY A 55 23.94 -11.30 3.93
C GLY A 55 24.66 -11.95 2.76
N PRO A 56 25.50 -12.97 3.01
CA PRO A 56 26.31 -13.63 1.96
C PRO A 56 25.47 -14.41 0.93
N ARG A 57 24.16 -14.60 1.18
CA ARG A 57 23.18 -15.19 0.24
C ARG A 57 21.91 -14.33 0.16
N SER A 58 22.07 -13.01 0.08
CA SER A 58 20.96 -12.06 -0.03
C SER A 58 20.40 -11.99 -1.44
N ASN A 59 19.08 -11.79 -1.56
CA ASN A 59 18.43 -11.57 -2.85
C ASN A 59 18.55 -10.11 -3.30
N SER A 60 18.62 -9.87 -4.60
CA SER A 60 18.56 -8.52 -5.16
C SER A 60 17.12 -7.99 -5.11
N VAL A 61 16.97 -6.71 -4.79
CA VAL A 61 15.67 -6.05 -4.71
C VAL A 61 15.53 -5.10 -5.88
N LEU A 62 14.40 -5.18 -6.60
CA LEU A 62 14.08 -4.24 -7.66
C LEU A 62 13.33 -3.04 -7.07
N ILE A 63 13.87 -1.84 -7.27
CA ILE A 63 13.23 -0.58 -6.89
C ILE A 63 12.67 0.06 -8.14
N GLU A 64 11.33 0.13 -8.20
CA GLU A 64 10.62 0.84 -9.26
C GLU A 64 10.82 2.35 -9.09
N LYS A 65 11.28 3.00 -10.16
CA LYS A 65 11.47 4.45 -10.22
C LYS A 65 10.42 5.05 -11.12
N LYS A 66 9.84 6.19 -10.71
CA LYS A 66 8.78 6.90 -11.47
C LYS A 66 9.22 7.35 -12.88
N TRP A 67 10.52 7.42 -13.13
CA TRP A 67 11.09 7.85 -14.41
C TRP A 67 12.47 7.19 -14.61
N GLY A 68 12.68 6.63 -15.80
CA GLY A 68 13.89 5.91 -16.18
C GLY A 68 13.80 4.39 -15.99
N ALA A 69 14.95 3.71 -16.10
CA ALA A 69 15.03 2.27 -15.87
C ALA A 69 14.92 1.94 -14.37
N PRO A 70 14.25 0.83 -14.00
CA PRO A 70 14.17 0.38 -12.62
C PRO A 70 15.57 -0.01 -12.11
N ILE A 71 15.84 0.28 -10.85
CA ILE A 71 17.17 0.07 -10.26
C ILE A 71 17.16 -1.25 -9.51
N VAL A 72 18.10 -2.14 -9.83
CA VAL A 72 18.35 -3.35 -9.04
C VAL A 72 19.27 -2.94 -7.89
N TRP A 73 18.73 -2.90 -6.68
CA TRP A 73 19.49 -2.62 -5.48
C TRP A 73 20.24 -3.89 -5.03
N SER A 74 21.56 -3.81 -5.12
CA SER A 74 22.51 -4.68 -4.42
C SER A 74 23.54 -3.78 -3.74
N PRO A 75 24.12 -4.17 -2.58
CA PRO A 75 25.05 -3.32 -1.84
C PRO A 75 26.30 -2.90 -2.64
N ALA A 76 26.62 -3.60 -3.74
CA ALA A 76 27.74 -3.29 -4.63
C ALA A 76 27.40 -2.29 -5.75
N CYS A 77 26.13 -1.90 -5.94
CA CYS A 77 25.68 -1.14 -7.13
C CYS A 77 25.89 0.38 -7.05
N CYS A 78 26.46 0.91 -5.96
CA CYS A 78 26.62 2.35 -5.72
C CYS A 78 28.05 2.90 -5.92
N SER A 79 28.94 2.16 -6.59
CA SER A 79 30.23 2.68 -7.08
C SER A 79 30.13 3.08 -8.55
#